data_AF-A0A1X1UM52-F1
#
_entry.id   AF-A0A1X1UM52-F1
#
_cell.length_a   1.000
_cell.length_b   1.000
_cell.length_c   1.000
_cell.angle_alpha   90.00
_cell.angle_beta   90.00
_cell.angle_gamma   90.00
#
_symmetry.space_group_name_H-M   'P 1'
#
loop_
_entity.id
_entity.type
_entity.pdbx_description
1 polymer ?
#
loop_
_entity_poly.entity_id
_entity_poly.type
_entity_poly.pdbx_seq_one_letter_code
_entity_poly.pdbx_strand_id
1 'polypeptide(L)'
;MVQYSTTRKGARRNRELIEDVLFELAARDPGGVQYQVLMLDDGVGFIHVVAFDGTADPFADCAAYHEFHRDLAQRLATKPVVTHAALIGSYQHERGSGSA
;
A
#
# COMPACT_ATOMS: atom_id res chain seq x y z
N MET A 1 -5.09 3.46 8.33
CA MET A 1 -5.71 3.53 6.99
C MET A 1 -5.38 4.88 6.38
N VAL A 2 -5.08 4.93 5.09
CA VAL A 2 -4.95 6.17 4.31
C VAL A 2 -5.85 6.07 3.09
N GLN A 3 -6.60 7.12 2.77
CA GLN A 3 -7.40 7.20 1.55
C GLN A 3 -7.12 8.49 0.79
N TYR A 4 -7.08 8.41 -0.53
CA TYR A 4 -6.94 9.57 -1.41
C TYR A 4 -7.39 9.25 -2.84
N SER A 5 -7.51 10.28 -3.66
CA SER A 5 -7.70 10.16 -5.10
C SER A 5 -6.56 10.84 -5.84
N THR A 6 -6.18 10.23 -6.96
CA THR A 6 -5.22 10.79 -7.92
C THR A 6 -5.92 11.60 -8.99
N THR A 7 -5.17 12.41 -9.73
CA THR A 7 -5.63 12.93 -11.02
C THR A 7 -5.75 11.78 -12.02
N ARG A 8 -6.66 11.90 -13.01
CA ARG A 8 -6.83 10.89 -14.07
C ARG A 8 -5.52 10.56 -14.80
N LYS A 9 -4.67 11.58 -15.00
CA LYS A 9 -3.35 11.42 -15.65
C LYS A 9 -2.35 10.69 -14.75
N GLY A 10 -2.41 10.92 -13.43
CA GLY A 10 -1.49 10.34 -12.45
C GLY A 10 -1.82 8.90 -12.04
N ALA A 11 -3.07 8.47 -12.20
CA ALA A 11 -3.57 7.19 -11.69
C ALA A 11 -2.73 5.96 -12.10
N ARG A 12 -2.45 5.80 -13.41
CA ARG A 12 -1.64 4.69 -13.91
C ARG A 12 -0.25 4.67 -13.29
N ARG A 13 0.44 5.81 -13.28
CA ARG A 13 1.79 5.92 -12.70
C ARG A 13 1.77 5.68 -11.19
N ASN A 14 0.72 6.14 -10.49
CA ASN A 14 0.58 5.91 -9.07
C ASN A 14 0.45 4.42 -8.73
N ARG A 15 -0.35 3.69 -9.53
CA ARG A 15 -0.49 2.23 -9.41
C ARG A 15 0.84 1.52 -9.64
N GLU A 16 1.56 1.84 -10.72
CA GLU A 16 2.87 1.22 -11.02
C GLU A 16 3.84 1.37 -9.84
N LEU A 17 3.92 2.59 -9.27
CA LEU A 17 4.78 2.86 -8.12
C LEU A 17 4.37 2.09 -6.86
N ILE A 18 3.07 1.89 -6.65
CA ILE A 18 2.56 1.06 -5.54
C ILE A 18 2.92 -0.41 -5.77
N GLU A 19 2.77 -0.92 -6.99
CA GLU A 19 3.13 -2.28 -7.36
C GLU A 19 4.63 -2.54 -7.14
N ASP A 20 5.49 -1.57 -7.48
CA ASP A 20 6.93 -1.62 -7.21
C ASP A 20 7.22 -1.71 -5.70
N VAL A 21 6.50 -0.96 -4.86
CA VAL A 21 6.62 -1.04 -3.38
C VAL A 21 6.25 -2.44 -2.88
N LEU A 22 5.14 -2.99 -3.36
CA LEU A 22 4.68 -4.32 -2.96
C LEU A 22 5.68 -5.40 -3.39
N PHE A 23 6.23 -5.29 -4.61
CA PHE A 23 7.24 -6.20 -5.11
C PHE A 23 8.52 -6.16 -4.26
N GLU A 24 9.02 -4.98 -3.94
CA GLU A 24 10.22 -4.84 -3.12
C GLU A 24 10.01 -5.35 -1.69
N LEU A 25 8.87 -5.05 -1.07
CA LEU A 25 8.51 -5.58 0.26
C LEU A 25 8.43 -7.10 0.25
N ALA A 26 7.82 -7.70 -0.77
CA ALA A 26 7.73 -9.16 -0.89
C ALA A 26 9.10 -9.81 -1.09
N ALA A 27 10.00 -9.15 -1.83
CA ALA A 27 11.36 -9.65 -2.05
C ALA A 27 12.25 -9.56 -0.80
N ARG A 28 12.06 -8.51 0.01
CA ARG A 28 12.87 -8.26 1.21
C ARG A 28 12.33 -8.94 2.46
N ASP A 29 11.02 -9.17 2.52
CA ASP A 29 10.29 -9.71 3.67
C ASP A 29 10.77 -9.14 5.02
N PRO A 30 10.58 -7.82 5.26
CA PRO A 30 11.06 -7.19 6.49
C PRO A 30 10.36 -7.71 7.76
N GLY A 31 9.30 -8.52 7.64
CA GLY A 31 8.44 -8.90 8.75
C GLY A 31 7.68 -7.71 9.37
N GLY A 32 6.89 -7.98 10.40
CA GLY A 32 6.28 -6.94 11.25
C GLY A 32 5.23 -6.04 10.59
N VAL A 33 4.76 -6.37 9.38
CA VAL A 33 3.76 -5.59 8.65
C VAL A 33 2.75 -6.44 7.90
N GLN A 34 1.49 -6.03 8.00
CA GLN A 34 0.44 -6.42 7.08
C GLN A 34 0.03 -5.19 6.27
N TYR A 35 0.32 -5.21 4.98
CA TYR A 35 0.07 -4.09 4.09
C TYR A 35 -0.83 -4.50 2.93
N GLN A 36 -1.92 -3.79 2.73
CA GLN A 36 -2.86 -3.96 1.64
C GLN A 36 -3.10 -2.61 0.97
N VAL A 37 -3.15 -2.61 -0.35
CA VAL A 37 -3.53 -1.43 -1.13
C VAL A 37 -4.68 -1.82 -2.05
N LEU A 38 -5.74 -1.03 -2.00
CA LEU A 38 -6.94 -1.21 -2.80
C LEU A 38 -7.06 -0.02 -3.76
N MET A 39 -7.40 -0.31 -5.00
CA MET A 39 -7.84 0.69 -5.97
C MET A 39 -9.36 0.63 -6.05
N LEU A 40 -10.02 1.78 -5.98
CA LEU A 40 -11.47 1.88 -6.14
C LEU A 40 -11.86 1.66 -7.60
N ASP A 41 -13.14 1.37 -7.83
CA ASP A 41 -13.71 1.05 -9.14
C ASP A 41 -13.56 2.20 -10.16
N ASP A 42 -13.53 3.45 -9.69
CA ASP A 42 -13.27 4.65 -10.48
C ASP A 42 -11.86 4.71 -11.10
N GLY A 43 -10.95 3.82 -10.68
CA GLY A 43 -9.57 3.71 -11.15
C GLY A 43 -8.67 4.86 -10.74
N VAL A 44 -9.13 5.78 -9.87
CA VAL A 44 -8.37 6.95 -9.40
C VAL A 44 -8.28 7.02 -7.88
N GLY A 45 -9.19 6.38 -7.16
CA GLY A 45 -9.21 6.27 -5.70
C GLY A 45 -8.32 5.13 -5.20
N PHE A 46 -7.59 5.39 -4.13
CA PHE A 46 -6.69 4.44 -3.48
C PHE A 46 -6.94 4.41 -1.97
N ILE A 47 -6.93 3.21 -1.39
CA ILE A 47 -6.98 2.97 0.05
C ILE A 47 -5.77 2.11 0.44
N HIS A 48 -5.00 2.60 1.41
CA HIS A 48 -3.90 1.88 2.03
C HIS A 48 -4.33 1.42 3.42
N VAL A 49 -4.27 0.12 3.67
CA VAL A 49 -4.48 -0.50 4.98
C VAL A 49 -3.16 -1.07 5.44
N VAL A 50 -2.67 -0.55 6.56
CA VAL A 50 -1.37 -0.89 7.12
C VAL A 50 -1.58 -1.22 8.59
N ALA A 51 -1.12 -2.40 8.99
CA ALA A 51 -0.98 -2.80 10.38
C ALA A 51 0.49 -3.16 10.64
N PHE A 52 1.07 -2.56 11.68
CA PHE A 52 2.44 -2.82 12.11
C PHE A 52 2.43 -3.36 13.54
N ASP A 53 3.40 -4.21 13.87
CA ASP A 53 3.60 -4.68 15.24
C ASP A 53 4.33 -3.68 16.15
N GLY A 54 4.86 -2.59 15.57
CA GLY A 54 5.52 -1.49 16.29
C GLY A 54 7.01 -1.72 16.58
N THR A 55 7.64 -2.75 16.01
CA THR A 55 9.05 -3.10 16.27
C THR A 55 10.04 -2.28 15.45
N ALA A 56 9.79 -2.12 14.15
CA ALA A 56 10.59 -1.36 13.20
C ALA A 56 9.72 -0.78 12.08
N ASP A 57 10.20 0.27 11.40
CA ASP A 57 9.56 0.75 10.17
C ASP A 57 9.95 -0.18 9.01
N PRO A 58 9.02 -1.02 8.48
CA PRO A 58 9.33 -1.95 7.40
C PRO A 58 9.62 -1.24 6.07
N PHE A 59 9.28 0.05 5.96
CA PHE A 59 9.51 0.87 4.78
C PHE A 59 10.87 1.59 4.79
N ALA A 60 11.61 1.57 5.90
CA ALA A 60 12.82 2.38 6.09
C ALA A 60 13.87 2.18 4.97
N ASP A 61 14.17 0.93 4.61
CA ASP A 61 15.12 0.64 3.53
C ASP A 61 14.43 0.40 2.17
N CYS A 62 13.14 0.78 2.02
CA CYS A 62 12.35 0.55 0.81
C CYS A 62 12.55 1.63 -0.25
N ALA A 63 13.38 1.34 -1.25
CA ALA A 63 13.72 2.28 -2.30
C ALA A 63 12.47 2.65 -3.14
N ALA A 64 11.65 1.67 -3.48
CA ALA A 64 10.37 1.88 -4.16
C ALA A 64 9.41 2.72 -3.32
N TYR A 65 9.46 2.63 -1.98
CA TYR A 65 8.62 3.46 -1.11
C TYR A 65 9.03 4.93 -1.14
N HIS A 66 10.34 5.19 -1.16
CA HIS A 66 10.87 6.54 -1.37
C HIS A 66 10.51 7.08 -2.76
N GLU A 67 10.64 6.25 -3.79
CA GLU A 67 10.23 6.57 -5.16
C GLU A 67 8.72 6.91 -5.24
N PHE A 68 7.88 6.10 -4.60
CA PHE A 68 6.44 6.35 -4.53
C PHE A 68 6.14 7.71 -3.87
N HIS A 69 6.86 8.09 -2.82
CA HIS A 69 6.65 9.40 -2.19
C HIS A 69 7.19 10.57 -3.03
N ARG A 70 8.14 10.32 -3.94
CA ARG A 70 8.66 11.36 -4.82
C ARG A 70 7.55 11.90 -5.71
N ASP A 71 7.40 13.22 -5.67
CA ASP A 71 6.40 13.98 -6.43
C ASP A 71 4.95 13.52 -6.21
N LEU A 72 4.65 12.87 -5.08
CA LEU A 72 3.30 12.37 -4.78
C LEU A 72 2.26 13.47 -4.91
N ALA A 73 2.54 14.67 -4.39
CA ALA A 73 1.64 15.83 -4.46
C ALA A 73 1.20 16.19 -5.89
N GLN A 74 2.06 15.96 -6.89
CA GLN A 74 1.72 16.25 -8.30
C GLN A 74 0.72 15.25 -8.89
N ARG A 75 0.62 14.05 -8.30
CA ARG A 75 -0.30 13.00 -8.74
C ARG A 75 -1.66 13.08 -8.05
N LEU A 76 -1.76 13.77 -6.91
CA LEU A 76 -2.96 13.81 -6.07
C LEU A 76 -4.02 14.78 -6.59
N ALA A 77 -5.28 14.35 -6.60
CA ALA A 77 -6.45 15.21 -6.79
C ALA A 77 -7.06 15.63 -5.44
N THR A 78 -6.90 14.81 -4.40
CA THR A 78 -7.30 15.10 -3.03
C THR A 78 -6.14 14.86 -2.08
N LYS A 79 -6.12 15.56 -0.94
CA LYS A 79 -5.12 15.30 0.11
C LYS A 79 -5.39 13.93 0.74
N PRO A 80 -4.35 13.19 1.17
CA PRO A 80 -4.55 11.95 1.90
C PRO A 80 -5.25 12.19 3.23
N VAL A 81 -6.28 11.40 3.50
CA VAL A 81 -6.95 11.33 4.79
C VAL A 81 -6.40 10.13 5.54
N VAL A 82 -5.81 10.39 6.71
CA VAL A 82 -5.23 9.36 7.58
C VAL A 82 -6.20 9.07 8.72
N THR A 83 -6.44 7.78 8.98
CA THR A 83 -7.32 7.31 10.06
C THR A 83 -6.66 6.16 10.82
N HIS A 84 -6.57 6.30 12.14
CA HIS A 84 -6.14 5.24 13.03
C HIS A 84 -7.35 4.35 13.39
N ALA A 85 -7.15 3.05 13.39
CA ALA A 85 -8.17 2.06 13.70
C ALA A 85 -7.58 0.93 14.54
N ALA A 86 -8.40 0.33 15.39
CA ALA A 86 -8.06 -0.89 16.10
C ALA A 86 -8.49 -2.11 15.28
N LEU A 87 -7.58 -3.08 15.10
CA LEU A 87 -7.92 -4.34 14.46
C LEU A 87 -8.72 -5.20 15.44
N ILE A 88 -9.99 -5.45 15.12
CA ILE A 88 -10.87 -6.33 15.91
C ILE A 88 -10.81 -7.79 15.45
N GLY A 89 -10.26 -8.05 14.27
CA GLY A 89 -10.12 -9.38 13.68
C GLY A 89 -9.82 -9.33 12.19
N SER A 90 -9.30 -10.43 11.66
CA SER A 90 -9.12 -10.65 10.22
C SER A 90 -9.33 -12.12 9.91
N TYR A 91 -10.02 -12.41 8.82
CA TYR A 91 -10.20 -13.76 8.33
C TYR A 91 -9.34 -13.95 7.08
N GLN A 92 -8.44 -14.92 7.12
CA GLN A 92 -7.68 -15.36 5.96
C GLN A 92 -8.06 -16.81 5.68
N HIS A 93 -8.47 -17.08 4.44
CA HIS A 93 -8.62 -18.45 3.98
C HIS A 93 -7.30 -18.89 3.35
N GLU A 94 -6.64 -19.88 3.96
CA GLU A 94 -5.52 -20.54 3.31
C GLU A 94 -6.06 -21.37 2.14
N ARG A 95 -5.80 -20.96 0.90
CA ARG A 95 -5.91 -21.91 -0.21
C ARG A 95 -4.74 -22.87 -0.08
N GLY A 96 -5.04 -24.11 0.30
CA GLY A 96 -4.06 -25.18 0.41
C GLY A 96 -3.19 -25.24 -0.84
N SER A 97 -1.88 -25.26 -0.63
CA SER A 97 -0.86 -25.51 -1.63
C SER A 97 -1.02 -26.95 -2.15
N GLY A 98 -1.87 -27.12 -3.15
CA GLY A 98 -1.90 -28.33 -3.97
C GLY A 98 -0.61 -28.41 -4.78
N SER A 99 0.39 -29.10 -4.22
CA SER A 99 1.53 -29.63 -4.97
C SER A 99 1.00 -30.66 -5.97
N ALA A 100 1.23 -30.44 -7.26
CA ALA A 100 1.13 -31.44 -8.33
C ALA A 100 2.43 -31.41 -9.12
#